data_AF-A0A0U5HB57-F1
#
_entry.id   AF-A0A0U5HB57-F1
#
_cell.length_a   1.000
_cell.length_b   1.000
_cell.length_c   1.000
_cell.angle_alpha   90.00
_cell.angle_beta   90.00
_cell.angle_gamma   90.00
#
_symmetry.space_group_name_H-M   'P 1'
#
loop_
_entity.id
_entity.type
_entity.pdbx_description
1 polymer ?
#
loop_
_entity_poly.entity_id
_entity_poly.type
_entity_poly.pdbx_seq_one_letter_code
_entity_poly.pdbx_strand_id
1 'polypeptide(L)'
;MEIGEAAYKYRDLYAELENYEKNGVPMHLEGSPASPMQIVTAHMIREEGCYMRDYVMDEKGYIESLIFVNINYDQAKNPLNTPEGDTIERQKKYIRQSLS
;
A
#
# COMPACT_ATOMS: atom_id res chain seq x y z
N MET A 1 -6.93 17.30 -14.88
CA MET A 1 -5.97 17.72 -13.83
C MET A 1 -6.06 16.72 -12.66
N GLU A 2 -6.04 15.41 -12.96
CA GLU A 2 -6.34 14.36 -11.96
C GLU A 2 -5.09 13.53 -11.57
N ILE A 3 -4.05 13.54 -12.41
CA ILE A 3 -2.84 12.74 -12.21
C ILE A 3 -2.01 13.26 -11.02
N GLY A 4 -2.09 14.56 -10.72
CA GLY A 4 -1.28 15.20 -9.67
C GLY A 4 -1.73 14.86 -8.25
N GLU A 5 -3.03 14.71 -8.01
CA GLU A 5 -3.59 14.49 -6.67
C GLU A 5 -3.40 13.04 -6.21
N ALA A 6 -3.61 12.08 -7.11
CA ALA A 6 -3.32 10.66 -6.84
C ALA A 6 -1.82 10.44 -6.59
N ALA A 7 -0.94 11.05 -7.40
CA ALA A 7 0.51 10.95 -7.20
C ALA A 7 0.95 11.50 -5.83
N TYR A 8 0.34 12.60 -5.37
CA TYR A 8 0.60 13.18 -4.05
C TYR A 8 0.16 12.23 -2.92
N LYS A 9 -1.05 11.67 -3.01
CA LYS A 9 -1.60 10.68 -2.05
C LYS A 9 -0.69 9.46 -1.86
N TYR A 10 -0.15 8.91 -2.95
CA TYR A 10 0.72 7.74 -2.86
C TYR A 10 2.12 8.06 -2.34
N ARG A 11 2.63 9.27 -2.61
CA ARG A 11 3.89 9.75 -2.05
C ARG A 11 3.79 9.94 -0.54
N ASP A 12 2.71 10.54 -0.07
CA ASP A 12 2.47 10.74 1.36
C ASP A 12 2.28 9.40 2.09
N LEU A 13 1.51 8.48 1.49
CA LEU A 13 1.37 7.12 2.03
C LEU A 13 2.73 6.41 2.10
N TYR A 14 3.57 6.52 1.05
CA TYR A 14 4.90 5.94 1.09
C TYR A 14 5.74 6.52 2.24
N ALA A 15 5.77 7.85 2.38
CA ALA A 15 6.54 8.53 3.41
C ALA A 15 6.10 8.15 4.83
N GLU A 16 4.79 8.02 5.05
CA GLU A 16 4.22 7.57 6.32
C GLU A 16 4.67 6.13 6.65
N LEU A 17 4.52 5.20 5.71
CA LEU A 17 4.87 3.79 5.91
C LEU A 17 6.38 3.59 6.06
N GLU A 18 7.19 4.35 5.33
CA GLU A 18 8.64 4.34 5.49
C GLU A 18 9.05 4.80 6.90
N ASN A 19 8.34 5.77 7.49
CA ASN A 19 8.59 6.16 8.88
C ASN A 19 8.26 5.02 9.86
N TYR A 20 7.16 4.29 9.67
CA TYR A 20 6.85 3.12 10.49
C TYR A 20 7.92 2.03 10.37
N GLU A 21 8.35 1.71 9.14
CA GLU A 21 9.40 0.72 8.89
C GLU A 21 10.72 1.11 9.56
N LYS A 22 11.14 2.39 9.45
CA LYS A 22 12.35 2.90 10.11
C LYS A 22 12.30 2.83 11.64
N ASN A 23 11.10 2.91 12.23
CA ASN A 23 10.90 2.75 13.66
C ASN A 23 10.73 1.28 14.09
N GLY A 24 10.91 0.33 13.18
CA GLY A 24 10.84 -1.10 13.47
C GLY A 24 9.41 -1.63 13.59
N VAL A 25 8.42 -0.90 13.08
CA VAL A 25 7.01 -1.34 13.07
C VAL A 25 6.78 -2.21 11.83
N PRO A 26 6.62 -3.54 11.96
CA PRO A 26 6.35 -4.41 10.83
C PRO A 26 4.98 -4.14 10.22
N MET A 27 4.87 -4.43 8.92
CA MET A 27 3.63 -4.28 8.17
C MET A 27 3.30 -5.55 7.40
N HIS A 28 2.01 -5.84 7.31
CA HIS A 28 1.49 -7.02 6.63
C HIS A 28 0.46 -6.59 5.59
N LEU A 29 0.49 -7.25 4.43
CA LEU A 29 -0.50 -7.14 3.36
C LEU A 29 -1.09 -8.53 3.14
N GLU A 30 -2.42 -8.68 3.32
CA GLU A 30 -3.10 -9.98 3.18
C GLU A 30 -2.45 -11.09 4.03
N GLY A 31 -2.06 -10.75 5.26
CA GLY A 31 -1.42 -11.69 6.20
C GLY A 31 0.04 -12.04 5.88
N SER A 32 0.63 -11.47 4.83
CA SER A 32 2.05 -11.66 4.48
C SER A 32 2.88 -10.42 4.82
N PRO A 33 4.13 -10.55 5.32
CA PRO A 33 5.02 -9.40 5.52
C PRO A 33 5.19 -8.59 4.23
N ALA A 34 5.14 -7.27 4.33
CA ALA A 34 5.21 -6.39 3.18
C ALA A 34 5.96 -5.09 3.51
N SER A 35 6.72 -4.58 2.54
CA SER A 35 7.39 -3.29 2.62
C SER A 35 6.44 -2.12 2.30
N PRO A 36 6.78 -0.88 2.69
CA PRO A 36 6.05 0.33 2.28
C PRO A 36 5.75 0.37 0.78
N MET A 37 6.76 0.03 -0.04
CA MET A 37 6.64 0.03 -1.49
C MET A 37 5.61 -0.99 -1.99
N GLN A 38 5.58 -2.19 -1.40
CA GLN A 38 4.62 -3.22 -1.79
C GLN A 38 3.18 -2.80 -1.47
N ILE A 39 2.96 -2.18 -0.29
CA ILE A 39 1.64 -1.70 0.13
C ILE A 39 1.14 -0.56 -0.75
N VAL A 40 1.99 0.43 -1.05
CA VAL A 40 1.65 1.56 -1.94
C VAL A 40 1.35 1.06 -3.35
N THR A 41 2.15 0.13 -3.87
CA THR A 41 1.92 -0.49 -5.19
C THR A 41 0.56 -1.19 -5.23
N ALA A 42 0.18 -1.91 -4.17
CA ALA A 42 -1.14 -2.54 -4.09
C ALA A 42 -2.29 -1.53 -4.07
N HIS A 43 -2.12 -0.38 -3.40
CA HIS A 43 -3.12 0.70 -3.39
C HIS A 43 -3.25 1.42 -4.73
N MET A 44 -2.19 1.50 -5.52
CA MET A 44 -2.21 2.06 -6.88
C MET A 44 -2.90 1.12 -7.86
N ILE A 45 -2.58 -0.18 -7.78
CA ILE A 45 -3.12 -1.22 -8.67
C ILE A 45 -4.64 -1.38 -8.53
N ARG A 46 -5.18 -1.20 -7.32
CA ARG A 46 -6.59 -1.49 -7.00
C ARG A 46 -7.41 -0.22 -6.75
N GLU A 47 -7.12 0.87 -7.46
CA GLU A 47 -7.68 2.25 -7.33
C GLU A 47 -8.77 2.46 -6.25
N GLU A 48 -8.47 3.36 -5.31
CA GLU A 48 -9.29 3.90 -4.20
C GLU A 48 -10.10 2.92 -3.33
N GLY A 49 -9.78 2.89 -2.04
CA GLY A 49 -10.68 2.39 -0.98
C GLY A 49 -10.75 0.87 -0.81
N CYS A 50 -10.00 0.09 -1.59
CA CYS A 50 -10.08 -1.37 -1.50
C CYS A 50 -9.33 -1.98 -0.31
N TYR A 51 -8.43 -1.25 0.36
CA TYR A 51 -7.68 -1.74 1.51
C TYR A 51 -7.98 -0.91 2.76
N MET A 52 -8.32 -1.58 3.86
CA MET A 52 -8.37 -0.99 5.19
C MET A 52 -7.11 -1.34 5.97
N ARG A 53 -6.71 -0.42 6.86
CA ARG A 53 -5.55 -0.55 7.73
C ARG A 53 -6.00 -0.75 9.17
N ASP A 54 -5.57 -1.84 9.78
CA ASP A 54 -5.71 -2.09 11.21
C ASP A 54 -4.41 -1.75 11.94
N TYR A 55 -4.57 -1.13 13.12
CA TYR A 55 -3.47 -0.85 14.05
C TYR A 55 -3.47 -1.91 15.14
N VAL A 56 -2.42 -2.70 15.19
CA VAL A 56 -2.19 -3.65 16.29
C VAL A 56 -1.38 -2.92 17.34
N MET A 57 -1.87 -2.90 18.58
CA MET A 57 -1.19 -2.27 19.71
C MET A 57 -0.59 -3.33 20.63
N ASP A 58 0.56 -3.03 21.22
CA ASP A 58 1.13 -3.81 22.30
C ASP A 58 0.37 -3.59 23.62
N GLU A 59 0.74 -4.33 24.67
CA GLU A 59 0.14 -4.24 26.01
C GLU A 59 0.30 -2.85 26.66
N LYS A 60 1.21 -2.01 26.15
CA LYS A 60 1.50 -0.66 26.64
C LYS A 60 0.77 0.42 25.83
N GLY A 61 0.06 0.03 24.76
CA GLY A 61 -0.69 0.93 23.89
C GLY A 61 0.13 1.55 22.76
N TYR A 62 1.34 1.04 22.48
CA TYR A 62 2.13 1.48 21.31
C TYR A 62 1.77 0.65 20.09
N ILE A 63 1.89 1.24 18.90
CA ILE A 63 1.68 0.52 17.64
C ILE A 63 2.79 -0.54 17.50
N GLU A 64 2.38 -1.80 17.51
CA GLU A 64 3.24 -2.96 17.32
C GLU A 64 3.32 -3.32 15.83
N SER A 65 2.21 -3.26 15.09
CA SER A 65 2.21 -3.54 13.65
C SER A 65 1.02 -2.91 12.92
N LEU A 66 1.15 -2.82 11.59
CA LEU A 66 0.04 -2.45 10.71
C LEU A 66 -0.37 -3.64 9.84
N ILE A 67 -1.67 -3.85 9.70
CA ILE A 67 -2.22 -4.90 8.84
C ILE A 67 -3.10 -4.25 7.78
N PHE A 68 -2.81 -4.54 6.51
CA PHE A 68 -3.59 -4.10 5.36
C PHE A 68 -4.41 -5.27 4.81
N VAL A 69 -5.73 -5.11 4.84
CA VAL A 69 -6.68 -6.12 4.38
C VAL A 69 -7.53 -5.56 3.26
N ASN A 70 -7.65 -6.31 2.17
CA ASN A 70 -8.54 -5.94 1.10
C ASN A 70 -10.00 -6.19 1.50
N ILE A 71 -10.80 -5.13 1.51
CA ILE A 71 -12.21 -5.21 1.90
C ILE A 71 -13.12 -5.59 0.74
N ASN A 72 -12.59 -5.56 -0.49
CA ASN A 72 -13.26 -6.00 -1.71
C ASN A 72 -12.83 -7.41 -2.13
N TYR A 73 -12.35 -8.23 -1.18
CA TYR A 73 -11.79 -9.56 -1.44
C TYR A 73 -12.75 -10.47 -2.23
N ASP A 74 -14.05 -10.36 -2.00
CA ASP A 74 -15.07 -11.12 -2.74
C ASP A 74 -15.17 -10.73 -4.23
N GLN A 75 -14.80 -9.51 -4.60
CA GLN A 75 -14.76 -9.04 -6.01
C GLN A 75 -13.40 -9.29 -6.68
N ALA A 76 -12.35 -9.55 -5.89
CA ALA A 76 -10.97 -9.73 -6.35
C ALA A 76 -10.73 -11.05 -7.11
N LYS A 77 -11.63 -12.04 -6.96
CA LYS A 77 -11.56 -13.31 -7.71
C LYS A 77 -12.09 -13.21 -9.14
N ASN A 78 -12.52 -12.01 -9.57
CA ASN A 78 -12.88 -11.79 -10.97
C ASN A 78 -11.61 -11.63 -11.82
N PRO A 79 -11.34 -12.51 -12.80
CA PRO A 79 -10.12 -12.48 -13.61
C PRO A 79 -9.85 -11.14 -14.31
N LEU A 80 -10.90 -10.34 -14.52
CA LEU A 80 -10.85 -9.01 -15.16
C LEU A 80 -10.23 -7.91 -14.28
N ASN A 81 -10.04 -8.14 -12.98
CA ASN A 81 -9.53 -7.14 -12.02
C ASN A 81 -8.01 -7.25 -11.76
N THR A 82 -7.31 -8.10 -12.51
CA THR A 82 -5.84 -8.25 -12.39
C THR A 82 -5.18 -7.29 -13.37
N PRO A 83 -4.36 -6.31 -12.93
CA PRO A 83 -3.65 -5.46 -13.87
C PRO A 83 -2.59 -6.28 -14.61
N GLU A 84 -2.50 -6.06 -15.92
CA GLU A 84 -1.46 -6.65 -16.77
C GLU A 84 -0.07 -6.24 -16.28
N GLY A 85 0.90 -7.17 -16.33
CA GLY A 85 2.24 -7.01 -15.74
C GLY A 85 3.01 -5.77 -16.19
N ASP A 86 2.72 -5.26 -17.40
CA ASP A 86 3.34 -4.04 -17.94
C ASP A 86 2.91 -2.76 -17.20
N THR A 87 1.71 -2.74 -16.65
CA THR A 87 1.18 -1.58 -15.90
C THR A 87 1.88 -1.44 -14.55
N ILE A 88 2.14 -2.58 -13.90
CA ILE A 88 2.82 -2.65 -12.59
C ILE A 88 4.26 -2.15 -12.70
N GLU A 89 5.01 -2.55 -13.73
CA GLU A 89 6.40 -2.11 -13.91
C GLU A 89 6.50 -0.62 -14.28
N ARG A 90 5.54 -0.10 -15.06
CA ARG A 90 5.45 1.35 -15.35
C ARG A 90 5.15 2.16 -14.09
N GLN A 91 4.24 1.70 -13.23
CA GLN A 91 3.90 2.36 -11.96
C GLN A 91 5.07 2.33 -10.97
N LYS A 92 5.73 1.17 -10.77
CA LYS A 92 6.95 1.08 -9.95
C LYS A 92 8.05 2.04 -10.41
N LYS A 93 8.24 2.14 -11.73
CA LYS A 93 9.22 3.06 -12.35
C LYS A 93 8.86 4.53 -12.11
N TYR A 94 7.58 4.90 -12.14
CA TYR A 94 7.15 6.26 -11.82
C TYR A 94 7.41 6.61 -10.35
N ILE A 95 7.12 5.71 -9.42
CA ILE A 95 7.35 5.93 -7.98
C ILE A 95 8.84 6.16 -7.70
N ARG A 96 9.73 5.30 -8.23
CA ARG A 96 11.19 5.46 -8.03
C ARG A 96 11.72 6.80 -8.53
N GLN A 97 11.17 7.32 -9.64
CA GLN A 97 11.54 8.63 -10.19
C GLN A 97 10.91 9.80 -9.43
N SER A 98 9.77 9.61 -8.78
CA SER A 98 9.06 10.65 -8.04
C SER A 98 9.62 10.84 -6.61
N LEU A 99 10.39 9.85 -6.14
CA LEU A 99 11.04 9.82 -4.84
C LEU A 99 12.54 10.20 -4.90
N SER A 100 13.11 10.40 -6.10
CA SER A 100 14.48 10.88 -6.33
C SER A 100 14.53 12.38 -6.56
#